data_AF-A0A9Q3KTV5-F1
#
_entry.id   AF-A0A9Q3KTV5-F1
#
_cell.length_a   1.000
_cell.length_b   1.000
_cell.length_c   1.000
_cell.angle_alpha   90.00
_cell.angle_beta   90.00
_cell.angle_gamma   90.00
#
_symmetry.space_group_name_H-M   'P 1'
#
loop_
_entity.id
_entity.type
_entity.pdbx_description
1 polymer ?
#
loop_
_entity_poly.entity_id
_entity_poly.type
_entity_poly.pdbx_seq_one_letter_code
_entity_poly.pdbx_strand_id
1 'polypeptide(L)'
;MPFGIKNAPSHFQRMMNEIFPEQPSEGWLIIYIDEIIVCSKTWEEHIYRLSRALTKIQSGNRKISLKKCHFGFKELKALGHVVSGLSLGIDKNKAAAVLLKPMPQNKK
;
A
#
# COMPACT_ATOMS: atom_id res chain seq x y z
N MET A 1 1.38 -4.16 -19.33
CA MET A 1 2.35 -3.05 -19.35
C MET A 1 3.73 -3.65 -19.11
N PRO A 2 4.72 -3.43 -19.98
CA PRO A 2 6.06 -3.97 -19.80
C PRO A 2 6.82 -3.22 -18.69
N PHE A 3 7.77 -3.91 -18.05
CA PHE A 3 8.63 -3.32 -17.02
C PHE A 3 9.63 -2.32 -17.63
N GLY A 4 10.08 -1.34 -16.84
CA GLY A 4 11.12 -0.39 -17.24
C GLY A 4 10.62 0.91 -17.90
N ILE A 5 9.32 1.04 -18.17
CA ILE A 5 8.74 2.30 -18.65
C ILE A 5 8.67 3.30 -17.50
N LYS A 6 9.29 4.47 -17.67
CA LYS A 6 9.35 5.55 -16.65
C LYS A 6 7.97 5.92 -16.08
N ASN A 7 6.94 5.97 -16.91
CA ASN A 7 5.58 6.40 -16.52
C ASN A 7 4.66 5.23 -16.13
N ALA A 8 5.16 3.99 -16.13
CA ALA A 8 4.37 2.82 -15.74
C ALA A 8 3.75 2.96 -14.33
N PRO A 9 4.49 3.41 -13.29
CA PRO A 9 3.92 3.58 -11.96
C PRO A 9 2.76 4.56 -11.92
N SER A 10 2.89 5.72 -12.57
CA SER A 10 1.86 6.76 -12.59
C SER A 10 0.59 6.29 -13.31
N HIS A 11 0.75 5.54 -14.41
CA HIS A 11 -0.38 4.97 -15.12
C HIS A 11 -1.07 3.86 -14.31
N PHE A 12 -0.30 3.05 -13.58
CA PHE A 12 -0.88 2.06 -12.68
C PHE A 12 -1.63 2.72 -11.52
N GLN A 13 -1.06 3.77 -10.91
CA GLN A 13 -1.75 4.54 -9.88
C GLN A 13 -3.06 5.14 -10.39
N ARG A 14 -3.07 5.74 -11.59
CA ARG A 14 -4.30 6.32 -12.16
C ARG A 14 -5.39 5.27 -12.32
N MET A 15 -5.02 4.11 -12.86
CA MET A 15 -5.92 2.96 -12.99
C MET A 15 -6.46 2.50 -11.64
N MET A 16 -5.64 2.46 -10.59
CA MET A 16 -6.10 2.10 -9.25
C MET A 16 -7.06 3.15 -8.68
N ASN A 17 -6.82 4.44 -8.92
CA ASN A 17 -7.75 5.51 -8.52
C ASN A 17 -9.10 5.39 -9.24
N GLU A 18 -9.12 4.93 -10.50
CA GLU A 18 -10.37 4.68 -11.25
C GLU A 18 -11.16 3.48 -10.66
N ILE A 19 -10.47 2.43 -10.19
CA ILE A 19 -11.11 1.27 -9.53
C ILE A 19 -11.65 1.65 -8.14
N PHE A 20 -10.93 2.52 -7.43
CA PHE A 20 -11.20 2.93 -6.05
C PHE A 20 -11.39 4.45 -5.93
N PRO A 21 -12.49 5.01 -6.45
CA PRO A 21 -12.69 6.46 -6.47
C PRO A 21 -12.95 7.06 -5.09
N GLU A 22 -13.48 6.28 -4.15
CA GLU A 22 -14.02 6.78 -2.87
C GLU A 22 -13.27 6.21 -1.65
N GLN A 23 -12.84 4.95 -1.73
CA GLN A 23 -12.33 4.23 -0.57
C GLN A 23 -11.07 4.86 0.04
N PRO A 24 -10.14 5.46 -0.75
CA PRO A 24 -9.04 6.21 -0.18
C PRO A 24 -9.46 7.45 0.62
N SER A 25 -10.51 8.16 0.21
CA SER A 25 -10.99 9.35 0.94
C SER A 25 -11.76 8.97 2.21
N GLU A 26 -12.34 7.76 2.26
CA GLU A 26 -12.90 7.18 3.49
C GLU A 26 -11.81 6.84 4.55
N GLY A 27 -10.51 6.92 4.19
CA GLY A 27 -9.37 6.84 5.12
C GLY A 27 -9.02 5.43 5.62
N TRP A 28 -9.74 4.39 5.18
CA TRP A 28 -9.47 3.01 5.57
C TRP A 28 -8.75 2.18 4.49
N LEU A 29 -8.66 2.69 3.27
CA LEU A 29 -7.95 2.06 2.17
C LEU A 29 -6.78 2.94 1.75
N ILE A 30 -5.57 2.40 1.74
CA ILE A 30 -4.39 3.09 1.20
C ILE A 30 -3.96 2.35 -0.05
N ILE A 31 -3.76 3.09 -1.14
CA ILE A 31 -3.33 2.55 -2.42
C ILE A 31 -2.08 3.29 -2.84
N TYR A 32 -1.02 2.54 -3.10
CA TYR A 32 0.22 3.08 -3.64
C TYR A 32 0.78 2.13 -4.69
N ILE A 33 0.71 2.55 -5.95
CA ILE A 33 1.08 1.76 -7.13
C ILE A 33 0.40 0.39 -7.04
N ASP A 34 1.15 -0.68 -6.76
CA ASP A 34 0.70 -2.07 -6.71
C ASP A 34 0.31 -2.56 -5.30
N GLU A 35 0.54 -1.75 -4.27
CA GLU A 35 0.24 -2.07 -2.88
C GLU A 35 -1.13 -1.53 -2.46
N ILE A 36 -1.94 -2.40 -1.83
CA ILE A 36 -3.26 -2.08 -1.28
C ILE A 36 -3.25 -2.45 0.20
N ILE A 37 -3.54 -1.48 1.06
CA ILE A 37 -3.55 -1.66 2.52
C ILE A 37 -4.95 -1.35 3.03
N VAL A 38 -5.53 -2.32 3.75
CA VAL A 38 -6.86 -2.21 4.35
C VAL A 38 -6.70 -2.06 5.87
N CYS A 39 -7.18 -0.94 6.41
CA CYS A 39 -7.12 -0.63 7.84
C CYS A 39 -8.50 -0.73 8.48
N SER A 40 -8.57 -1.19 9.73
CA SER A 40 -9.80 -1.24 10.52
C SER A 40 -9.52 -1.20 12.02
N LYS A 41 -10.56 -0.91 12.81
CA LYS A 41 -10.50 -0.89 14.28
C LYS A 41 -10.93 -2.22 14.88
N THR A 42 -11.92 -2.88 14.26
CA THR A 42 -12.40 -4.21 14.69
C THR A 42 -12.22 -5.24 13.59
N TRP A 43 -12.36 -6.52 13.96
CA TRP A 43 -12.26 -7.62 13.03
C TRP A 43 -13.45 -7.68 12.07
N GLU A 44 -14.66 -7.42 12.57
CA GLU A 44 -15.89 -7.41 11.79
C GLU A 44 -15.83 -6.32 10.71
N GLU A 45 -15.37 -5.12 11.09
CA GLU A 45 -15.11 -4.03 10.17
C GLU A 45 -14.01 -4.39 9.16
N HIS A 46 -12.97 -5.13 9.59
CA HIS A 46 -11.91 -5.60 8.70
C HIS A 46 -12.45 -6.49 7.60
N ILE A 47 -13.25 -7.50 7.95
CA ILE A 47 -13.84 -8.45 7.01
C ILE A 47 -14.76 -7.72 6.02
N TYR A 48 -15.58 -6.78 6.51
CA TYR A 48 -16.44 -5.97 5.66
C TYR A 48 -15.64 -5.14 4.64
N ARG A 49 -14.62 -4.42 5.10
CA ARG A 49 -13.75 -3.58 4.24
C ARG A 49 -12.95 -4.40 3.25
N LEU A 50 -12.39 -5.53 3.70
CA LEU A 50 -11.65 -6.46 2.86
C LEU A 50 -12.55 -7.02 1.75
N SER A 51 -13.77 -7.43 2.08
CA SER A 51 -14.75 -7.91 1.11
C SER A 51 -15.09 -6.83 0.06
N ARG A 52 -15.33 -5.58 0.48
CA ARG A 52 -15.54 -4.44 -0.44
C ARG A 52 -14.34 -4.24 -1.37
N ALA A 53 -13.12 -4.28 -0.83
CA ALA A 53 -11.90 -4.07 -1.61
C ALA A 53 -11.69 -5.19 -2.65
N LEU A 54 -11.84 -6.45 -2.24
CA LEU A 54 -11.71 -7.62 -3.13
C LEU A 54 -12.78 -7.62 -4.23
N THR A 55 -14.02 -7.26 -3.89
CA THR A 55 -15.13 -7.13 -4.87
C THR A 55 -14.80 -6.09 -5.93
N LYS A 56 -14.27 -4.92 -5.52
CA LYS A 56 -13.85 -3.87 -6.46
C LYS A 56 -12.70 -4.33 -7.36
N ILE A 57 -11.70 -4.99 -6.80
CA ILE A 57 -10.57 -5.57 -7.57
C ILE A 57 -11.06 -6.56 -8.62
N GLN A 58 -11.99 -7.44 -8.23
CA GLN A 58 -12.60 -8.41 -9.13
C GLN A 58 -13.36 -7.71 -10.27
N SER A 59 -14.19 -6.71 -9.94
CA SER A 59 -14.93 -5.91 -10.94
C SER A 59 -14.01 -5.14 -11.89
N GLY A 60 -12.84 -4.70 -11.41
CA GLY A 60 -11.81 -4.04 -12.22
C GLY A 60 -10.97 -4.99 -13.08
N ASN A 61 -11.30 -6.29 -13.13
CA ASN A 61 -10.54 -7.33 -13.82
C ASN A 61 -9.04 -7.29 -13.45
N ARG A 62 -8.73 -7.11 -12.16
CA ARG A 62 -7.36 -7.17 -11.64
C ARG A 62 -7.13 -8.49 -10.91
N LYS A 63 -5.94 -9.04 -11.10
CA LYS A 63 -5.51 -10.28 -10.44
C LYS A 63 -4.64 -9.91 -9.24
N ILE A 64 -4.87 -10.60 -8.13
CA ILE A 64 -4.06 -10.48 -6.93
C ILE A 64 -3.23 -11.76 -6.80
N SER A 65 -1.95 -11.61 -6.48
CA SER A 65 -1.10 -12.75 -6.13
C SER A 65 -1.31 -13.11 -4.67
N LEU A 66 -2.13 -14.14 -4.39
CA LEU A 66 -2.39 -14.63 -3.04
C LEU A 66 -1.11 -14.91 -2.23
N LYS A 67 -0.05 -15.40 -2.88
CA LYS A 67 1.26 -15.65 -2.25
C LYS A 67 1.93 -14.40 -1.68
N LYS A 68 1.53 -13.21 -2.13
CA LYS A 68 2.05 -11.91 -1.68
C LYS A 68 1.07 -11.19 -0.75
N CYS A 69 -0.12 -11.75 -0.52
CA CYS A 69 -1.11 -11.16 0.36
C CYS A 69 -0.81 -11.52 1.82
N HIS A 70 -1.03 -10.54 2.68
CA HIS A 70 -0.86 -10.66 4.13
C HIS A 70 -2.18 -10.18 4.76
N PHE A 71 -2.81 -11.01 5.59
CA PHE A 71 -4.14 -10.74 6.15
C PHE A 71 -4.15 -10.79 7.69
N GLY A 72 -4.98 -9.95 8.31
CA GLY A 72 -5.31 -10.05 9.73
C GLY A 72 -4.18 -9.74 10.71
N PHE A 73 -3.21 -8.91 10.29
CA PHE A 73 -2.14 -8.46 11.16
C PHE A 73 -2.58 -7.26 12.01
N LYS A 74 -2.18 -7.25 13.29
CA LYS A 74 -2.33 -6.06 14.16
C LYS A 74 -1.43 -4.92 13.69
N GLU A 75 -0.24 -5.28 13.21
CA GLU A 75 0.74 -4.36 12.65
C GLU A 75 1.33 -4.94 11.36
N LEU A 76 1.42 -4.12 10.31
CA LEU A 76 1.95 -4.52 9.01
C LEU A 76 3.03 -3.54 8.56
N LYS A 77 4.17 -4.06 8.10
CA LYS A 77 5.15 -3.23 7.42
C LYS A 77 4.73 -3.03 5.96
N ALA A 78 4.46 -1.79 5.56
CA ALA A 78 4.07 -1.45 4.20
C ALA A 78 4.65 -0.09 3.80
N LEU A 79 5.08 0.06 2.55
CA LEU A 79 5.63 1.32 1.99
C LEU A 79 6.86 1.88 2.73
N GLY A 80 7.53 1.09 3.59
CA GLY A 80 8.60 1.57 4.46
C GLY A 80 8.13 2.16 5.79
N HIS A 81 6.87 1.99 6.10
CA HIS A 81 6.23 2.35 7.35
C HIS A 81 5.74 1.10 8.08
N VAL A 82 5.57 1.21 9.39
CA VAL A 82 4.82 0.25 10.20
C VAL A 82 3.41 0.81 10.35
N VAL A 83 2.42 0.13 9.78
CA VAL A 83 1.01 0.45 9.90
C VAL A 83 0.47 -0.33 11.10
N SER A 84 0.08 0.36 12.17
CA SER A 84 -0.51 -0.22 13.39
C SER A 84 -1.85 0.46 13.65
N GLY A 85 -2.96 -0.21 13.34
CA GLY A 85 -4.29 0.40 13.31
C GLY A 85 -4.37 1.60 12.35
N LEU A 86 -4.53 2.80 12.90
CA LEU A 86 -4.53 4.08 12.16
C LEU A 86 -3.20 4.86 12.28
N SER A 87 -2.22 4.32 13.02
CA SER A 87 -0.94 4.99 13.24
C SER A 87 0.10 4.56 12.20
N LEU A 88 0.91 5.53 11.75
CA LEU A 88 2.00 5.33 10.80
C LEU A 88 3.34 5.53 11.51
N GLY A 89 4.01 4.43 11.85
CA GLY A 89 5.39 4.45 12.34
C GLY A 89 6.39 4.44 11.18
N ILE A 90 7.58 5.03 11.35
CA ILE A 90 8.69 4.87 10.39
C ILE A 90 9.37 3.52 10.65
N ASP A 91 9.66 2.74 9.60
CA ASP A 91 10.48 1.55 9.78
C ASP A 91 11.92 1.95 10.16
N LYS A 92 12.32 1.59 11.38
CA LYS A 92 13.65 1.87 11.94
C LYS A 92 14.78 1.38 11.02
N ASN A 93 14.57 0.30 10.26
CA ASN A 93 15.57 -0.22 9.33
C ASN A 93 15.77 0.71 8.12
N LYS A 94 14.70 1.30 7.58
CA LYS A 94 14.81 2.31 6.52
C LYS A 94 15.41 3.61 7.05
N ALA A 95 15.03 4.03 8.26
CA ALA A 95 15.61 5.22 8.89
C ALA A 95 17.12 5.06 9.10
N ALA A 96 17.56 3.88 9.57
CA ALA A 96 18.98 3.57 9.75
C ALA A 96 19.77 3.69 8.45
N ALA A 97 19.22 3.28 7.30
CA ALA A 97 19.89 3.39 6.01
C ALA A 97 20.21 4.85 5.61
N VAL A 98 19.43 5.83 6.09
CA VAL A 98 19.70 7.25 5.88
C VAL A 98 20.66 7.78 6.97
N LEU A 99 20.40 7.45 8.23
CA LEU A 99 21.19 7.92 9.37
C LEU A 99 22.64 7.44 9.37
N LEU A 100 22.88 6.22 8.89
CA LEU A 100 24.21 5.62 8.83
C LEU A 100 24.96 5.97 7.55
N LYS A 101 24.34 6.71 6.62
CA LYS A 101 24.99 7.05 5.36
C LYS A 101 26.03 8.15 5.61
N PRO A 102 27.28 7.99 5.14
CA PRO A 102 28.29 9.03 5.28
C PRO A 102 27.83 10.31 4.57
N MET A 103 28.26 11.46 5.10
CA MET A 103 27.94 12.75 4.52
C MET A 103 28.37 12.76 3.05
N PRO A 104 27.48 13.09 2.10
CA PRO A 104 27.81 13.07 0.69
C PRO A 104 28.96 14.04 0.42
N GLN A 105 30.06 13.53 -0.13
CA GLN A 105 31.26 14.32 -0.40
C GLN A 105 31.19 15.05 -1.75
N ASN A 106 30.32 14.60 -2.65
CA ASN A 106 30.21 15.11 -4.01
C ASN A 106 28.73 15.30 -4.43
N LYS A 107 28.50 16.18 -5.40
CA LYS A 107 27.16 16.49 -5.94
C LYS A 107 26.59 15.44 -6.92
N LYS A 108 27.26 14.29 -7.13
CA LYS A 108 26.88 13.29 -8.14
C LYS A 108 26.88 11.89 -7.56
#